data_AF-A0A928MXG6-F1
#
_entry.id   AF-A0A928MXG6-F1
#
_cell.length_a   1.000
_cell.length_b   1.000
_cell.length_c   1.000
_cell.angle_alpha   90.00
_cell.angle_beta   90.00
_cell.angle_gamma   90.00
#
_symmetry.space_group_name_H-M   'P 1'
#
loop_
_entity.id
_entity.type
_entity.pdbx_description
1 polymer ?
#
loop_
_entity_poly.entity_id
_entity_poly.type
_entity_poly.pdbx_seq_one_letter_code
_entity_poly.pdbx_strand_id
1 'polypeptide(L)'
;MKKTLKFAVLLVVSVVLSIAMTVMANGENVEIGFCVGDATLSINGEAVTVEKPYVVGDGVTLVPVRVITEAFGAKVDWNSETKTVKLSYPEVEVSLQIGSSVAEVNGKAEQLLAAPELTENGFTMVPLRFLSETFGAEVSYDNETKKITVTKTESDGGKTVEGSVTSKYIGDSYYGWTMENPTNMTMLERSFDGNKTTFKVADQSDNFAILVLPRGEDYDFERVVMQAKNTFVSQGRAMVAFDKDTKDPKKQTAQISAKDKEIFVTWKIISTEDYVYELCGIFAVDGKDKDECMRIMSTFDIGFSGDDIHDLSTVKDGYREYKNEKLKLSFNVPESFYMTSDENAENRFSFAINDEKDTISSMNFIVYSKSDELTAKSLAERDREHNKQVMNEDMSAFGEVSEKEYNSLSACEYEYTVRHTKRGEEYTRDVFFELGNYVYNIAISVKMPMENHIEYIDGIINSIKIEEIPFDEVGVLMHDNTEATGTTKVTVGDINIDIPNDFIETSADGDTIAYIAPSGFAFTVISLDGISGMPELRKTITALESERKKDDSYTIVIPTEEKKVGNNTYYQLVSKFEDEENVTYGGEYATIISRRAYVFLVSCPEELYSEYNRQQIDKILASARKK
;
A
#
# COMPACT_ATOMS: atom_id res chain seq x y z
N MET A 1 3.69 -31.02 14.55
CA MET A 1 2.77 -30.68 13.44
C MET A 1 3.25 -29.37 12.85
N LYS A 2 4.00 -29.45 11.74
CA LYS A 2 4.50 -28.27 11.01
C LYS A 2 3.32 -27.67 10.23
N LYS A 3 2.79 -26.55 10.72
CA LYS A 3 1.92 -25.65 9.95
C LYS A 3 2.69 -24.35 9.81
N THR A 4 3.65 -24.32 8.91
CA THR A 4 4.16 -23.05 8.40
C THR A 4 3.13 -22.49 7.42
N LEU A 5 2.77 -21.24 7.69
CA LEU A 5 1.93 -20.36 6.92
C LEU A 5 2.43 -20.28 5.47
N LYS A 6 1.74 -20.95 4.55
CA LYS A 6 1.89 -20.77 3.10
C LYS A 6 0.88 -19.73 2.63
N PHE A 7 1.13 -18.45 2.93
CA PHE A 7 0.14 -17.37 2.76
C PHE A 7 0.02 -16.80 1.34
N ALA A 8 1.01 -16.98 0.46
CA ALA A 8 0.99 -16.39 -0.89
C ALA A 8 -0.14 -16.95 -1.80
N VAL A 9 -0.41 -18.26 -1.75
CA VAL A 9 -1.45 -18.90 -2.58
C VAL A 9 -2.86 -18.74 -1.98
N LEU A 10 -2.98 -18.41 -0.69
CA LEU A 10 -4.27 -18.29 0.01
C LEU A 10 -5.02 -16.99 -0.32
N LEU A 11 -4.31 -15.95 -0.76
CA LEU A 11 -4.82 -14.58 -0.98
C LEU A 11 -5.48 -14.40 -2.37
N VAL A 12 -5.01 -15.14 -3.38
CA VAL A 12 -5.41 -14.97 -4.80
C VAL A 12 -6.92 -15.19 -5.00
N VAL A 13 -7.49 -16.18 -4.31
CA VAL A 13 -8.90 -16.56 -4.48
C VAL A 13 -9.89 -15.58 -3.85
N SER A 14 -9.53 -14.92 -2.75
CA SER A 14 -10.38 -13.90 -2.11
C SER A 14 -10.26 -12.54 -2.79
N VAL A 15 -9.06 -12.17 -3.26
CA VAL A 15 -8.78 -10.89 -3.91
C VAL A 15 -9.52 -10.75 -5.24
N VAL A 16 -9.58 -11.80 -6.06
CA VAL A 16 -10.24 -11.73 -7.38
C VAL A 16 -11.78 -11.60 -7.27
N LEU A 17 -12.38 -12.27 -6.27
CA LEU A 17 -13.81 -12.14 -5.98
C LEU A 17 -14.17 -10.81 -5.30
N SER A 18 -13.30 -10.28 -4.42
CA SER A 18 -13.50 -8.94 -3.87
C SER A 18 -13.38 -7.88 -4.96
N ILE A 19 -12.40 -7.96 -5.87
CA ILE A 19 -12.23 -7.02 -6.98
C ILE A 19 -13.48 -6.93 -7.87
N ALA A 20 -14.03 -8.07 -8.29
CA ALA A 20 -15.24 -8.07 -9.13
C ALA A 20 -16.52 -7.69 -8.36
N MET A 21 -16.53 -7.82 -7.02
CA MET A 21 -17.57 -7.26 -6.14
C MET A 21 -17.39 -5.75 -5.87
N THR A 22 -16.16 -5.23 -5.81
CA THR A 22 -15.85 -3.79 -5.70
C THR A 22 -16.39 -3.04 -6.92
N VAL A 23 -16.28 -3.62 -8.13
CA VAL A 23 -16.86 -3.07 -9.36
C VAL A 23 -18.41 -2.98 -9.33
N MET A 24 -19.09 -3.74 -8.46
CA MET A 24 -20.54 -3.69 -8.24
C MET A 24 -20.94 -2.76 -7.07
N ALA A 25 -20.00 -2.25 -6.28
CA ALA A 25 -20.25 -1.42 -5.11
C ALA A 25 -19.92 0.06 -5.37
N ASN A 26 -20.83 0.75 -6.07
CA ASN A 26 -21.10 2.21 -6.07
C ASN A 26 -19.94 3.24 -6.17
N GLY A 27 -20.07 4.15 -7.15
CA GLY A 27 -19.65 5.56 -7.03
C GLY A 27 -19.89 6.37 -8.32
N GLU A 28 -20.87 7.28 -8.33
CA GLU A 28 -21.06 8.25 -9.42
C GLU A 28 -19.88 9.26 -9.47
N ASN A 29 -19.61 9.86 -10.63
CA ASN A 29 -18.69 11.00 -10.73
C ASN A 29 -19.17 12.13 -9.80
N VAL A 30 -18.26 12.66 -8.98
CA VAL A 30 -18.55 13.76 -8.04
C VAL A 30 -17.81 15.02 -8.48
N GLU A 31 -18.54 16.12 -8.64
CA GLU A 31 -18.00 17.46 -8.84
C GLU A 31 -18.52 18.42 -7.76
N ILE A 32 -17.63 19.08 -7.03
CA ILE A 32 -17.95 20.18 -6.11
C ILE A 32 -17.34 21.47 -6.65
N GLY A 33 -18.12 22.53 -6.78
CA GLY A 33 -17.62 23.83 -7.29
C GLY A 33 -18.02 25.00 -6.41
N PHE A 34 -17.08 25.87 -6.03
CA PHE A 34 -17.36 27.05 -5.22
C PHE A 34 -16.26 28.13 -5.29
N CYS A 35 -16.58 29.34 -4.83
CA CYS A 35 -15.60 30.39 -4.58
C CYS A 35 -15.49 30.65 -3.06
N VAL A 36 -14.29 30.99 -2.59
CA VAL A 36 -14.09 31.25 -1.16
C VAL A 36 -14.91 32.47 -0.70
N GLY A 37 -15.60 32.34 0.43
CA GLY A 37 -16.48 33.37 1.00
C GLY A 37 -17.95 33.30 0.56
N ASP A 38 -18.27 32.43 -0.41
CA ASP A 38 -19.65 32.18 -0.82
C ASP A 38 -20.34 31.22 0.15
N ALA A 39 -21.61 31.51 0.46
CA ALA A 39 -22.44 30.64 1.30
C ALA A 39 -23.19 29.57 0.47
N THR A 40 -22.88 29.46 -0.81
CA THR A 40 -23.50 28.52 -1.74
C THR A 40 -22.42 27.87 -2.59
N LEU A 41 -22.47 26.55 -2.68
CA LEU A 41 -21.62 25.75 -3.56
C LEU A 41 -22.47 24.85 -4.44
N SER A 42 -21.86 24.28 -5.48
CA SER A 42 -22.48 23.28 -6.35
C SER A 42 -21.96 21.88 -6.00
N ILE A 43 -22.83 20.89 -5.84
CA ILE A 43 -22.49 19.46 -5.81
C ILE A 43 -23.22 18.80 -6.97
N ASN A 44 -22.50 18.24 -7.94
CA ASN A 44 -23.05 17.61 -9.15
C ASN A 44 -24.06 18.51 -9.91
N GLY A 45 -23.82 19.82 -9.90
CA GLY A 45 -24.68 20.83 -10.51
C GLY A 45 -25.85 21.31 -9.64
N GLU A 46 -26.07 20.71 -8.47
CA GLU A 46 -27.09 21.15 -7.51
C GLU A 46 -26.52 22.16 -6.50
N ALA A 47 -27.22 23.27 -6.29
CA ALA A 47 -26.80 24.31 -5.36
C ALA A 47 -27.11 23.94 -3.90
N VAL A 48 -26.10 23.97 -3.04
CA VAL A 48 -26.18 23.66 -1.61
C VAL A 48 -25.72 24.86 -0.79
N THR A 49 -26.48 25.22 0.24
CA THR A 49 -26.14 26.31 1.17
C THR A 49 -25.29 25.77 2.32
N VAL A 50 -24.19 26.47 2.63
CA VAL A 50 -23.18 26.01 3.59
C VAL A 50 -22.66 27.15 4.46
N GLU A 51 -22.01 26.81 5.58
CA GLU A 51 -21.15 27.76 6.29
C GLU A 51 -19.99 28.17 5.37
N LYS A 52 -19.65 29.45 5.35
CA LYS A 52 -18.77 30.01 4.31
C LYS A 52 -17.37 29.39 4.38
N PRO A 53 -16.85 28.81 3.30
CA PRO A 53 -15.43 28.47 3.20
C PRO A 53 -14.55 29.72 3.37
N TYR A 54 -13.40 29.57 3.99
CA TYR A 54 -12.42 30.65 4.19
C TYR A 54 -10.99 30.14 4.13
N VAL A 55 -10.03 31.05 3.90
CA VAL A 55 -8.59 30.74 3.86
C VAL A 55 -7.94 31.06 5.21
N VAL A 56 -7.06 30.18 5.67
CA VAL A 56 -6.20 30.37 6.84
C VAL A 56 -4.72 30.12 6.51
N GLY A 57 -3.82 30.63 7.35
CA GLY A 57 -2.37 30.41 7.20
C GLY A 57 -1.82 30.81 5.84
N ASP A 58 -0.93 29.99 5.29
CA ASP A 58 -0.27 30.16 3.99
C ASP A 58 -1.15 29.70 2.80
N GLY A 59 -2.44 30.03 2.83
CA GLY A 59 -3.34 29.76 1.69
C GLY A 59 -4.21 28.50 1.80
N VAL A 60 -4.34 27.90 2.99
CA VAL A 60 -5.15 26.70 3.19
C VAL A 60 -6.63 27.05 3.24
N THR A 61 -7.44 26.48 2.34
CA THR A 61 -8.90 26.65 2.35
C THR A 61 -9.55 25.67 3.32
N LEU A 62 -10.29 26.19 4.32
CA LEU A 62 -11.14 25.41 5.20
C LEU A 62 -12.57 25.39 4.68
N VAL A 63 -13.18 24.21 4.67
CA VAL A 63 -14.59 23.98 4.27
C VAL A 63 -15.34 23.24 5.37
N PRO A 64 -16.68 23.36 5.44
CA PRO A 64 -17.46 22.55 6.36
C PRO A 64 -17.30 21.07 6.00
N VAL A 65 -16.95 20.23 6.98
CA VAL A 65 -16.69 18.79 6.76
C VAL A 65 -17.83 18.07 6.02
N ARG A 66 -19.06 18.56 6.24
CA ARG A 66 -20.28 18.01 5.65
C ARG A 66 -20.31 18.10 4.12
N VAL A 67 -19.69 19.13 3.54
CA VAL A 67 -19.60 19.32 2.09
C VAL A 67 -18.96 18.10 1.42
N ILE A 68 -17.88 17.62 2.03
CA ILE A 68 -17.10 16.50 1.53
C ILE A 68 -17.82 15.18 1.83
N THR A 69 -18.37 15.03 3.04
CA THR A 69 -19.05 13.78 3.42
C THR A 69 -20.34 13.54 2.66
N GLU A 70 -21.12 14.58 2.34
CA GLU A 70 -22.34 14.45 1.55
C GLU A 70 -22.04 14.18 0.08
N ALA A 71 -21.03 14.87 -0.49
CA ALA A 71 -20.65 14.68 -1.87
C ALA A 71 -20.07 13.29 -2.15
N PHE A 72 -19.22 12.78 -1.25
CA PHE A 72 -18.58 11.47 -1.41
C PHE A 72 -19.34 10.32 -0.73
N GLY A 73 -20.34 10.59 0.11
CA GLY A 73 -21.04 9.56 0.88
C GLY A 73 -20.24 9.00 2.06
N ALA A 74 -19.22 9.72 2.53
CA ALA A 74 -18.47 9.36 3.73
C ALA A 74 -19.34 9.50 4.99
N LYS A 75 -19.19 8.58 5.94
CA LYS A 75 -19.80 8.71 7.28
C LYS A 75 -18.99 9.66 8.13
N VAL A 76 -19.67 10.40 9.01
CA VAL A 76 -19.04 11.34 9.94
C VAL A 76 -19.56 11.12 11.35
N ASP A 77 -18.63 10.91 12.28
CA ASP A 77 -18.88 10.76 13.71
C ASP A 77 -18.16 11.88 14.46
N TRP A 78 -18.84 12.50 15.43
CA TRP A 78 -18.27 13.57 16.25
C TRP A 78 -18.15 13.11 17.70
N ASN A 79 -16.94 13.16 18.23
CA ASN A 79 -16.66 12.98 19.66
C ASN A 79 -16.51 14.34 20.33
N SER A 80 -17.51 14.72 21.13
CA SER A 80 -17.52 16.01 21.83
C SER A 80 -16.52 16.10 22.99
N GLU A 81 -16.12 14.97 23.59
CA GLU A 81 -15.19 14.94 24.73
C GLU A 81 -13.77 15.26 24.27
N THR A 82 -13.34 14.63 23.17
CA THR A 82 -12.00 14.82 22.60
C THR A 82 -11.95 15.92 21.55
N LYS A 83 -13.12 16.44 21.13
CA LYS A 83 -13.29 17.36 19.99
C LYS A 83 -12.70 16.78 18.71
N THR A 84 -13.08 15.53 18.41
CA THR A 84 -12.57 14.78 17.26
C THR A 84 -13.69 14.50 16.29
N VAL A 85 -13.46 14.79 15.00
CA VAL A 85 -14.30 14.31 13.90
C VAL A 85 -13.64 13.09 13.28
N LYS A 86 -14.37 11.98 13.24
CA LYS A 86 -13.98 10.73 12.61
C LYS A 86 -14.80 10.55 11.34
N LEU A 87 -14.13 10.25 10.24
CA LEU A 87 -14.70 10.10 8.92
C LEU A 87 -14.40 8.70 8.41
N SER A 88 -15.40 8.05 7.85
CA SER A 88 -15.26 6.70 7.27
C SER A 88 -15.80 6.69 5.85
N TYR A 89 -14.89 6.45 4.92
CA TYR A 89 -15.13 6.29 3.49
C TYR A 89 -14.59 4.90 3.08
N PRO A 90 -15.05 4.22 2.01
CA PRO A 90 -14.54 2.89 1.66
C PRO A 90 -13.00 2.84 1.69
N GLU A 91 -12.46 1.89 2.47
CA GLU A 91 -11.02 1.66 2.67
C GLU A 91 -10.22 2.83 3.30
N VAL A 92 -10.90 3.92 3.69
CA VAL A 92 -10.28 5.12 4.27
C VAL A 92 -10.99 5.57 5.54
N GLU A 93 -10.26 5.60 6.64
CA GLU A 93 -10.67 6.17 7.91
C GLU A 93 -9.82 7.41 8.23
N VAL A 94 -10.46 8.54 8.53
CA VAL A 94 -9.77 9.80 8.87
C VAL A 94 -10.23 10.29 10.22
N SER A 95 -9.30 10.64 11.11
CA SER A 95 -9.58 11.22 12.42
C SER A 95 -8.87 12.57 12.54
N LEU A 96 -9.67 13.60 12.84
CA LEU A 96 -9.25 15.00 12.87
C LEU A 96 -9.66 15.62 14.20
N GLN A 97 -8.70 16.13 14.96
CA GLN A 97 -8.97 16.82 16.23
C GLN A 97 -8.94 18.34 16.04
N ILE A 98 -9.96 19.04 16.57
CA ILE A 98 -10.02 20.51 16.51
C ILE A 98 -8.78 21.12 17.16
N GLY A 99 -8.09 21.99 16.43
CA GLY A 99 -6.88 22.67 16.86
C GLY A 99 -5.60 21.83 16.78
N SER A 100 -5.66 20.56 16.35
CA SER A 100 -4.49 19.75 16.06
C SER A 100 -4.08 19.89 14.60
N SER A 101 -2.80 20.15 14.34
CA SER A 101 -2.22 20.05 13.00
C SER A 101 -1.78 18.63 12.64
N VAL A 102 -2.17 17.63 13.43
CA VAL A 102 -1.96 16.21 13.14
C VAL A 102 -3.31 15.54 13.00
N ALA A 103 -3.52 14.91 11.85
CA ALA A 103 -4.62 14.02 11.53
C ALA A 103 -4.17 12.56 11.65
N GLU A 104 -5.11 11.63 11.64
CA GLU A 104 -4.84 10.20 11.54
C GLU A 104 -5.60 9.65 10.32
N VAL A 105 -4.91 9.03 9.37
CA VAL A 105 -5.48 8.41 8.17
C VAL A 105 -5.14 6.93 8.18
N ASN A 106 -6.15 6.06 8.26
CA ASN A 106 -5.98 4.61 8.36
C ASN A 106 -4.97 4.20 9.45
N GLY A 107 -5.03 4.86 10.61
CA GLY A 107 -4.11 4.63 11.72
C GLY A 107 -2.73 5.28 11.60
N LYS A 108 -2.48 6.06 10.52
CA LYS A 108 -1.20 6.76 10.29
C LYS A 108 -1.32 8.24 10.61
N ALA A 109 -0.38 8.78 11.38
CA ALA A 109 -0.35 10.21 11.68
C ALA A 109 0.06 11.02 10.45
N GLU A 110 -0.74 12.04 10.10
CA GLU A 110 -0.53 12.92 8.96
C GLU A 110 -0.49 14.38 9.37
N GLN A 111 0.52 15.11 8.91
CA GLN A 111 0.65 16.53 9.21
C GLN A 111 -0.28 17.35 8.31
N LEU A 112 -1.10 18.19 8.93
CA LEU A 112 -1.98 19.14 8.25
C LEU A 112 -1.29 20.49 8.08
N LEU A 113 -1.52 21.11 6.92
CA LEU A 113 -1.10 22.50 6.66
C LEU A 113 -1.88 23.51 7.52
N ALA A 114 -3.09 23.15 7.94
CA ALA A 114 -3.87 23.92 8.91
C ALA A 114 -4.68 22.99 9.82
N ALA A 115 -4.80 23.34 11.10
CA ALA A 115 -5.62 22.57 12.03
C ALA A 115 -7.12 22.71 11.70
N PRO A 116 -7.95 21.68 11.95
CA PRO A 116 -9.40 21.80 11.90
C PRO A 116 -9.91 22.82 12.92
N GLU A 117 -10.92 23.60 12.54
CA GLU A 117 -11.50 24.65 13.38
C GLU A 117 -12.98 24.40 13.65
N LEU A 118 -13.46 24.89 14.80
CA LEU A 118 -14.90 24.92 15.11
C LEU A 118 -15.37 26.38 15.08
N THR A 119 -16.26 26.70 14.15
CA THR A 119 -16.81 28.06 14.02
C THR A 119 -17.70 28.43 15.20
N GLU A 120 -17.95 29.73 15.39
CA GLU A 120 -18.90 30.23 16.40
C GLU A 120 -20.32 29.67 16.22
N ASN A 121 -20.70 29.33 14.98
CA ASN A 121 -21.97 28.71 14.64
C ASN A 121 -22.00 27.18 14.85
N GLY A 122 -20.90 26.58 15.31
CA GLY A 122 -20.81 25.15 15.62
C GLY A 122 -20.50 24.24 14.42
N PHE A 123 -20.07 24.78 13.29
CA PHE A 123 -19.60 23.99 12.16
C PHE A 123 -18.12 23.63 12.29
N THR A 124 -17.80 22.35 12.09
CA THR A 124 -16.43 21.86 11.96
C THR A 124 -15.91 22.15 10.55
N MET A 125 -14.86 22.98 10.49
CA MET A 125 -14.16 23.38 9.28
C MET A 125 -12.86 22.59 9.17
N VAL A 126 -12.63 21.97 8.02
CA VAL A 126 -11.49 21.07 7.78
C VAL A 126 -10.72 21.52 6.54
N PRO A 127 -9.40 21.26 6.45
CA PRO A 127 -8.63 21.56 5.25
C PRO A 127 -9.20 20.80 4.05
N LEU A 128 -9.66 21.55 3.04
CA LEU A 128 -10.34 21.00 1.87
C LEU A 128 -9.46 19.97 1.16
N ARG A 129 -8.26 20.39 0.76
CA ARG A 129 -7.36 19.59 -0.06
C ARG A 129 -7.02 18.27 0.62
N PHE A 130 -6.59 18.34 1.89
CA PHE A 130 -6.28 17.16 2.68
C PHE A 130 -7.43 16.13 2.64
N LEU A 131 -8.66 16.58 2.94
CA LEU A 131 -9.77 15.65 3.04
C LEU A 131 -10.24 15.13 1.67
N SER A 132 -10.24 16.00 0.64
CA SER A 132 -10.59 15.61 -0.73
C SER A 132 -9.60 14.61 -1.31
N GLU A 133 -8.30 14.88 -1.22
CA GLU A 133 -7.24 14.02 -1.78
C GLU A 133 -7.09 12.72 -1.00
N THR A 134 -7.31 12.73 0.33
CA THR A 134 -7.38 11.49 1.13
C THR A 134 -8.52 10.58 0.69
N PHE A 135 -9.59 11.13 0.11
CA PHE A 135 -10.68 10.35 -0.50
C PHE A 135 -10.46 10.08 -1.99
N GLY A 136 -9.28 10.34 -2.54
CA GLY A 136 -8.96 10.12 -3.96
C GLY A 136 -9.66 11.10 -4.90
N ALA A 137 -9.96 12.31 -4.45
CA ALA A 137 -10.50 13.38 -5.29
C ALA A 137 -9.41 14.42 -5.59
N GLU A 138 -9.44 14.99 -6.79
CA GLU A 138 -8.57 16.09 -7.19
C GLU A 138 -9.16 17.44 -6.78
N VAL A 139 -8.31 18.39 -6.42
CA VAL A 139 -8.71 19.78 -6.13
C VAL A 139 -7.96 20.73 -7.06
N SER A 140 -8.70 21.45 -7.89
CA SER A 140 -8.18 22.47 -8.81
C SER A 140 -8.63 23.87 -8.41
N TYR A 141 -7.81 24.87 -8.73
CA TYR A 141 -8.11 26.28 -8.53
C TYR A 141 -7.91 27.07 -9.82
N ASP A 142 -8.98 27.73 -10.29
CA ASP A 142 -8.92 28.60 -11.46
C ASP A 142 -8.62 30.03 -11.02
N ASN A 143 -7.44 30.53 -11.43
CA ASN A 143 -6.96 31.84 -11.06
C ASN A 143 -7.76 33.01 -11.66
N GLU A 144 -8.43 32.82 -12.80
CA GLU A 144 -9.20 33.87 -13.48
C GLU A 144 -10.59 34.04 -12.86
N THR A 145 -11.27 32.92 -12.64
CA THR A 145 -12.63 32.86 -12.10
C THR A 145 -12.68 32.79 -10.58
N LYS A 146 -11.53 32.51 -9.93
CA LYS A 146 -11.40 32.28 -8.48
C LYS A 146 -12.21 31.08 -7.99
N LYS A 147 -12.56 30.18 -8.89
CA LYS A 147 -13.35 28.97 -8.62
C LYS A 147 -12.43 27.84 -8.15
N ILE A 148 -12.78 27.22 -7.03
CA ILE A 148 -12.25 25.93 -6.60
C ILE A 148 -13.18 24.84 -7.16
N THR A 149 -12.59 23.81 -7.76
CA THR A 149 -13.33 22.63 -8.22
C THR A 149 -12.71 21.37 -7.63
N VAL A 150 -13.53 20.57 -6.94
CA VAL A 150 -13.16 19.23 -6.46
C VAL A 150 -13.79 18.21 -7.40
N THR A 151 -13.00 17.33 -7.97
CA THR A 151 -13.47 16.30 -8.88
C THR A 151 -12.99 14.94 -8.43
N LYS A 152 -13.94 14.03 -8.24
CA LYS A 152 -13.65 12.61 -8.17
C LYS A 152 -14.32 11.94 -9.35
N THR A 153 -13.53 11.68 -10.37
CA THR A 153 -13.88 10.69 -11.37
C THR A 153 -13.49 9.32 -10.80
N GLU A 154 -14.17 8.24 -11.19
CA GLU A 154 -13.52 6.93 -11.06
C GLU A 154 -12.11 7.07 -11.67
N SER A 155 -11.09 6.55 -10.99
CA SER A 155 -9.81 6.38 -11.66
C SER A 155 -10.11 5.56 -12.91
N ASP A 156 -9.92 6.13 -14.10
CA ASP A 156 -9.56 5.32 -15.25
C ASP A 156 -8.19 4.76 -14.87
N GLY A 157 -8.19 3.70 -14.04
CA GLY A 157 -6.98 3.09 -13.50
C GLY A 157 -6.08 2.74 -14.66
N GLY A 158 -5.07 3.58 -14.84
CA GLY A 158 -4.30 3.77 -16.07
C GLY A 158 -5.12 3.70 -17.36
N LYS A 159 -5.38 4.84 -18.02
CA LYS A 159 -5.64 4.84 -19.48
C LYS A 159 -4.41 4.32 -20.22
N THR A 160 -4.17 3.01 -20.19
CA THR A 160 -3.14 2.36 -21.01
C THR A 160 -3.63 2.08 -22.42
N VAL A 161 -4.92 2.32 -22.70
CA VAL A 161 -5.44 2.39 -24.07
C VAL A 161 -6.36 3.59 -24.24
N GLU A 162 -5.80 4.71 -24.70
CA GLU A 162 -6.62 5.75 -25.31
C GLU A 162 -7.12 5.28 -26.69
N GLY A 163 -8.44 5.13 -26.83
CA GLY A 163 -9.11 4.98 -28.12
C GLY A 163 -9.99 3.74 -28.25
N SER A 164 -11.05 3.85 -29.04
CA SER A 164 -11.89 2.71 -29.43
C SER A 164 -11.04 1.69 -30.18
N VAL A 165 -10.75 0.54 -29.58
CA VAL A 165 -10.06 -0.56 -30.27
C VAL A 165 -10.96 -1.06 -31.40
N THR A 166 -10.57 -0.81 -32.65
CA THR A 166 -11.33 -1.25 -33.84
C THR A 166 -10.89 -2.62 -34.34
N SER A 167 -9.80 -3.16 -33.81
CA SER A 167 -9.28 -4.47 -34.18
C SER A 167 -10.22 -5.59 -33.77
N LYS A 168 -10.26 -6.66 -34.57
CA LYS A 168 -11.09 -7.83 -34.30
C LYS A 168 -10.65 -8.57 -33.03
N TYR A 169 -9.36 -8.57 -32.74
CA TYR A 169 -8.78 -9.23 -31.57
C TYR A 169 -8.04 -8.21 -30.70
N ILE A 170 -7.94 -8.55 -29.42
CA ILE A 170 -7.04 -7.90 -28.46
C ILE A 170 -6.12 -8.96 -27.86
N GLY A 171 -4.99 -8.51 -27.33
CA GLY A 171 -4.07 -9.40 -26.63
C GLY A 171 -3.00 -8.63 -25.90
N ASP A 172 -2.12 -9.34 -25.23
CA ASP A 172 -0.93 -8.79 -24.61
C ASP A 172 0.27 -9.60 -25.10
N SER A 173 1.20 -8.96 -25.80
CA SER A 173 2.39 -9.62 -26.32
C SER A 173 3.41 -9.99 -25.25
N TYR A 174 3.43 -9.28 -24.11
CA TYR A 174 4.34 -9.55 -23.00
C TYR A 174 3.87 -10.77 -22.19
N TYR A 175 2.58 -10.80 -21.83
CA TYR A 175 1.97 -11.96 -21.18
C TYR A 175 1.52 -13.04 -22.17
N GLY A 176 1.68 -12.84 -23.47
CA GLY A 176 1.46 -13.87 -24.49
C GLY A 176 0.04 -14.43 -24.53
N TRP A 177 -1.00 -13.58 -24.53
CA TRP A 177 -2.39 -14.02 -24.67
C TRP A 177 -3.16 -13.22 -25.71
N THR A 178 -4.22 -13.82 -26.27
CA THR A 178 -5.14 -13.17 -27.21
C THR A 178 -6.59 -13.58 -26.96
N MET A 179 -7.53 -12.73 -27.35
CA MET A 179 -8.97 -13.01 -27.35
C MET A 179 -9.71 -12.13 -28.35
N GLU A 180 -10.97 -12.48 -28.65
CA GLU A 180 -11.85 -11.60 -29.43
C GLU A 180 -12.08 -10.28 -28.69
N ASN A 181 -12.03 -9.17 -29.42
CA ASN A 181 -12.24 -7.84 -28.87
C ASN A 181 -13.70 -7.68 -28.38
N PRO A 182 -13.95 -7.38 -27.09
CA PRO A 182 -15.29 -7.15 -26.55
C PRO A 182 -15.84 -5.78 -26.98
N THR A 183 -16.15 -5.62 -28.28
CA THR A 183 -16.54 -4.32 -28.89
C THR A 183 -17.82 -3.69 -28.31
N ASN A 184 -18.63 -4.45 -27.58
CA ASN A 184 -19.84 -3.98 -26.88
C ASN A 184 -19.57 -3.60 -25.41
N MET A 185 -18.31 -3.61 -24.97
CA MET A 185 -17.89 -3.28 -23.60
C MET A 185 -16.86 -2.16 -23.59
N THR A 186 -16.68 -1.59 -22.41
CA THR A 186 -15.62 -0.64 -22.11
C THR A 186 -14.55 -1.35 -21.29
N MET A 187 -13.28 -1.18 -21.66
CA MET A 187 -12.16 -1.52 -20.77
C MET A 187 -12.15 -0.46 -19.65
N LEU A 188 -12.54 -0.87 -18.45
CA LEU A 188 -12.72 0.02 -17.30
C LEU A 188 -11.38 0.34 -16.64
N GLU A 189 -10.52 -0.67 -16.56
CA GLU A 189 -9.29 -0.59 -15.77
C GLU A 189 -8.25 -1.53 -16.39
N ARG A 190 -7.00 -1.09 -16.38
CA ARG A 190 -5.86 -1.96 -16.65
C ARG A 190 -4.69 -1.52 -15.77
N SER A 191 -4.18 -2.44 -14.97
CA SER A 191 -3.05 -2.15 -14.08
C SER A 191 -1.83 -1.65 -14.86
N PHE A 192 -0.98 -0.87 -14.19
CA PHE A 192 0.25 -0.35 -14.77
C PHE A 192 1.11 -1.43 -15.48
N ASP A 193 1.29 -2.59 -14.83
CA ASP A 193 2.07 -3.70 -15.37
C ASP A 193 1.31 -4.56 -16.40
N GLY A 194 0.01 -4.33 -16.56
CA GLY A 194 -0.85 -4.97 -17.55
C GLY A 194 -1.31 -6.38 -17.15
N ASN A 195 -0.98 -6.83 -15.94
CA ASN A 195 -1.36 -8.14 -15.44
C ASN A 195 -2.87 -8.25 -15.12
N LYS A 196 -3.57 -7.12 -14.98
CA LYS A 196 -5.00 -7.04 -14.70
C LYS A 196 -5.67 -6.22 -15.79
N THR A 197 -6.81 -6.70 -16.29
CA THR A 197 -7.66 -5.95 -17.22
C THR A 197 -9.11 -6.24 -16.95
N THR A 198 -9.91 -5.20 -16.76
CA THR A 198 -11.34 -5.31 -16.42
C THR A 198 -12.19 -4.72 -17.54
N PHE A 199 -13.20 -5.47 -17.98
CA PHE A 199 -14.19 -5.03 -18.95
C PHE A 199 -15.56 -4.94 -18.29
N LYS A 200 -16.30 -3.87 -18.62
CA LYS A 200 -17.65 -3.61 -18.11
C LYS A 200 -18.62 -3.30 -19.26
N VAL A 201 -19.85 -3.79 -19.16
CA VAL A 201 -20.93 -3.36 -20.07
C VAL A 201 -21.40 -1.94 -19.73
N ALA A 202 -21.96 -1.24 -20.72
CA ALA A 202 -22.29 0.19 -20.60
C ALA A 202 -23.30 0.55 -19.50
N ASP A 203 -24.21 -0.37 -19.15
CA ASP A 203 -25.18 -0.19 -18.05
C ASP A 203 -24.69 -0.76 -16.71
N GLN A 204 -23.42 -1.15 -16.66
CA GLN A 204 -22.70 -1.58 -15.46
C GLN A 204 -23.21 -2.87 -14.79
N SER A 205 -24.13 -3.62 -15.44
CA SER A 205 -24.73 -4.81 -14.82
C SER A 205 -23.82 -6.04 -14.79
N ASP A 206 -22.89 -6.13 -15.72
CA ASP A 206 -22.09 -7.31 -16.02
C ASP A 206 -20.61 -6.91 -16.24
N ASN A 207 -19.67 -7.71 -15.70
CA ASN A 207 -18.24 -7.47 -15.90
C ASN A 207 -17.46 -8.79 -15.99
N PHE A 208 -16.28 -8.71 -16.60
CA PHE A 208 -15.27 -9.74 -16.42
C PHE A 208 -13.88 -9.12 -16.32
N ALA A 209 -12.99 -9.82 -15.62
CA ALA A 209 -11.60 -9.45 -15.48
C ALA A 209 -10.67 -10.58 -15.98
N ILE A 210 -9.53 -10.17 -16.51
CA ILE A 210 -8.39 -11.02 -16.83
C ILE A 210 -7.31 -10.69 -15.82
N LEU A 211 -6.75 -11.70 -15.17
CA LEU A 211 -5.61 -11.60 -14.28
C LEU A 211 -4.52 -12.57 -14.73
N VAL A 212 -3.28 -12.09 -14.78
CA VAL A 212 -2.10 -12.89 -15.11
C VAL A 212 -1.16 -12.88 -13.90
N LEU A 213 -0.83 -14.06 -13.38
CA LEU A 213 0.01 -14.20 -12.20
C LEU A 213 1.25 -15.01 -12.54
N PRO A 214 2.44 -14.66 -12.02
CA PRO A 214 3.59 -15.53 -12.14
C PRO A 214 3.31 -16.86 -11.44
N ARG A 215 3.82 -17.95 -12.01
CA ARG A 215 3.72 -19.28 -11.43
C ARG A 215 4.89 -19.54 -10.49
N GLY A 216 4.64 -19.46 -9.19
CA GLY A 216 5.61 -19.83 -8.15
C GLY A 216 6.00 -21.32 -8.19
N GLU A 217 7.15 -21.67 -7.62
CA GLU A 217 7.66 -23.06 -7.63
C GLU A 217 6.74 -24.03 -6.88
N ASP A 218 6.06 -23.51 -5.85
CA ASP A 218 5.14 -24.24 -4.98
C ASP A 218 3.71 -24.32 -5.55
N TYR A 219 3.49 -23.82 -6.78
CA TYR A 219 2.19 -23.78 -7.43
C TYR A 219 1.62 -25.19 -7.67
N ASP A 220 0.39 -25.41 -7.22
CA ASP A 220 -0.34 -26.66 -7.32
C ASP A 220 -1.73 -26.40 -7.93
N PHE A 221 -1.86 -26.76 -9.20
CA PHE A 221 -3.09 -26.53 -9.97
C PHE A 221 -4.33 -27.16 -9.32
N GLU A 222 -4.22 -28.38 -8.80
CA GLU A 222 -5.36 -29.08 -8.19
C GLU A 222 -5.81 -28.39 -6.89
N ARG A 223 -4.85 -27.88 -6.12
CA ARG A 223 -5.13 -27.12 -4.90
C ARG A 223 -5.86 -25.82 -5.21
N VAL A 224 -5.41 -25.07 -6.21
CA VAL A 224 -6.04 -23.81 -6.64
C VAL A 224 -7.47 -24.06 -7.11
N VAL A 225 -7.69 -25.05 -7.98
CA VAL A 225 -9.03 -25.42 -8.46
C VAL A 225 -9.96 -25.85 -7.31
N MET A 226 -9.44 -26.61 -6.34
CA MET A 226 -10.21 -27.03 -5.18
C MET A 226 -10.59 -25.85 -4.29
N GLN A 227 -9.69 -24.90 -4.08
CA GLN A 227 -9.96 -23.68 -3.31
C GLN A 227 -11.01 -22.81 -3.99
N ALA A 228 -10.88 -22.55 -5.30
CA ALA A 228 -11.87 -21.79 -6.06
C ALA A 228 -13.27 -22.39 -5.93
N LYS A 229 -13.39 -23.72 -6.05
CA LYS A 229 -14.66 -24.44 -5.84
C LYS A 229 -15.19 -24.26 -4.41
N ASN A 230 -14.34 -24.40 -3.40
CA ASN A 230 -14.75 -24.26 -2.00
C ASN A 230 -15.21 -22.84 -1.67
N THR A 231 -14.62 -21.82 -2.28
CA THR A 231 -15.01 -20.42 -2.10
C THR A 231 -16.43 -20.15 -2.59
N PHE A 232 -16.80 -20.64 -3.77
CA PHE A 232 -18.18 -20.47 -4.25
C PHE A 232 -19.21 -21.20 -3.37
N VAL A 233 -18.86 -22.40 -2.91
CA VAL A 233 -19.72 -23.17 -2.01
C VAL A 233 -19.87 -22.49 -0.65
N SER A 234 -18.80 -21.94 -0.08
CA SER A 234 -18.85 -21.23 1.21
C SER A 234 -19.66 -19.93 1.13
N GLN A 235 -19.71 -19.30 -0.05
CA GLN A 235 -20.56 -18.15 -0.35
C GLN A 235 -22.03 -18.51 -0.62
N GLY A 236 -22.41 -19.79 -0.47
CA GLY A 236 -23.80 -20.24 -0.65
C GLY A 236 -24.23 -20.36 -2.12
N ARG A 237 -23.29 -20.34 -3.07
CA ARG A 237 -23.58 -20.46 -4.50
C ARG A 237 -23.68 -21.92 -4.92
N ALA A 238 -24.72 -22.25 -5.68
CA ALA A 238 -24.92 -23.56 -6.27
C ALA A 238 -24.03 -23.72 -7.50
N MET A 239 -23.26 -24.82 -7.55
CA MET A 239 -22.45 -25.17 -8.71
C MET A 239 -23.32 -25.40 -9.96
N VAL A 240 -22.93 -24.79 -11.07
CA VAL A 240 -23.59 -24.89 -12.39
C VAL A 240 -22.79 -25.78 -13.33
N ALA A 241 -21.48 -25.51 -13.46
CA ALA A 241 -20.60 -26.24 -14.36
C ALA A 241 -19.20 -26.39 -13.73
N PHE A 242 -18.53 -27.48 -14.08
CA PHE A 242 -17.14 -27.72 -13.71
C PHE A 242 -16.46 -28.56 -14.78
N ASP A 243 -15.54 -27.94 -15.51
CA ASP A 243 -14.74 -28.56 -16.54
C ASP A 243 -13.26 -28.44 -16.18
N LYS A 244 -12.47 -29.48 -16.48
CA LYS A 244 -11.03 -29.51 -16.18
C LYS A 244 -10.30 -30.34 -17.23
N ASP A 245 -9.22 -29.82 -17.79
CA ASP A 245 -8.27 -30.57 -18.63
C ASP A 245 -6.85 -30.42 -18.11
N THR A 246 -6.25 -31.55 -17.73
CA THR A 246 -4.87 -31.65 -17.23
C THR A 246 -4.03 -32.62 -18.05
N LYS A 247 -4.43 -32.92 -19.29
CA LYS A 247 -3.71 -33.88 -20.15
C LYS A 247 -2.33 -33.37 -20.55
N ASP A 248 -2.20 -32.05 -20.73
CA ASP A 248 -0.91 -31.40 -20.98
C ASP A 248 -0.37 -30.82 -19.67
N PRO A 249 0.75 -31.34 -19.13
CA PRO A 249 1.35 -30.78 -17.92
C PRO A 249 1.91 -29.37 -18.11
N LYS A 250 2.14 -28.93 -19.36
CA LYS A 250 2.57 -27.57 -19.68
C LYS A 250 1.41 -26.58 -19.85
N LYS A 251 0.17 -27.07 -19.97
CA LYS A 251 -1.05 -26.25 -20.08
C LYS A 251 -2.21 -26.98 -19.40
N GLN A 252 -2.49 -26.62 -18.16
CA GLN A 252 -3.63 -27.15 -17.40
C GLN A 252 -4.76 -26.12 -17.39
N THR A 253 -6.01 -26.57 -17.52
CA THR A 253 -7.18 -25.68 -17.57
C THR A 253 -8.30 -26.18 -16.68
N ALA A 254 -9.02 -25.24 -16.07
CA ALA A 254 -10.25 -25.50 -15.34
C ALA A 254 -11.24 -24.37 -15.57
N GLN A 255 -12.52 -24.68 -15.63
CA GLN A 255 -13.59 -23.70 -15.62
C GLN A 255 -14.63 -24.09 -14.57
N ILE A 256 -14.93 -23.15 -13.68
CA ILE A 256 -15.83 -23.34 -12.55
C ILE A 256 -16.94 -22.29 -12.70
N SER A 257 -18.19 -22.71 -12.76
CA SER A 257 -19.33 -21.78 -12.77
C SER A 257 -20.30 -22.10 -11.64
N ALA A 258 -20.78 -21.08 -10.95
CA ALA A 258 -21.71 -21.19 -9.84
C ALA A 258 -22.72 -20.03 -9.88
N LYS A 259 -23.84 -20.16 -9.17
CA LYS A 259 -24.82 -19.07 -9.06
C LYS A 259 -25.56 -19.09 -7.74
N ASP A 260 -26.07 -17.94 -7.33
CA ASP A 260 -27.13 -17.81 -6.33
C ASP A 260 -28.43 -17.34 -7.01
N LYS A 261 -29.27 -16.57 -6.31
CA LYS A 261 -30.54 -16.06 -6.85
C LYS A 261 -30.36 -14.84 -7.76
N GLU A 262 -29.28 -14.09 -7.57
CA GLU A 262 -29.06 -12.79 -8.19
C GLU A 262 -27.85 -12.83 -9.11
N ILE A 263 -26.79 -13.54 -8.71
CA ILE A 263 -25.49 -13.52 -9.35
C ILE A 263 -25.14 -14.90 -9.93
N PHE A 264 -24.63 -14.89 -11.16
CA PHE A 264 -23.90 -15.97 -11.79
C PHE A 264 -22.42 -15.59 -11.84
N VAL A 265 -21.55 -16.52 -11.44
CA VAL A 265 -20.10 -16.34 -11.49
C VAL A 265 -19.48 -17.45 -12.34
N THR A 266 -18.49 -17.10 -13.16
CA THR A 266 -17.61 -18.07 -13.83
C THR A 266 -16.16 -17.73 -13.56
N TRP A 267 -15.32 -18.75 -13.53
CA TRP A 267 -13.88 -18.60 -13.40
C TRP A 267 -13.17 -19.64 -14.26
N LYS A 268 -12.43 -19.17 -15.27
CA LYS A 268 -11.55 -19.98 -16.12
C LYS A 268 -10.12 -19.76 -15.65
N ILE A 269 -9.43 -20.85 -15.30
CA ILE A 269 -8.04 -20.87 -14.84
C ILE A 269 -7.24 -21.62 -15.90
N ILE A 270 -6.14 -21.03 -16.38
CA ILE A 270 -5.19 -21.62 -17.32
C ILE A 270 -3.81 -21.51 -16.69
N SER A 271 -3.17 -22.63 -16.35
CA SER A 271 -1.80 -22.66 -15.86
C SER A 271 -0.84 -23.09 -16.96
N THR A 272 0.23 -22.32 -17.13
CA THR A 272 1.37 -22.58 -18.03
C THR A 272 2.65 -22.76 -17.23
N GLU A 273 3.81 -22.84 -17.89
CA GLU A 273 5.12 -22.95 -17.22
C GLU A 273 5.45 -21.68 -16.42
N ASP A 274 5.23 -20.50 -17.02
CA ASP A 274 5.63 -19.21 -16.42
C ASP A 274 4.48 -18.48 -15.72
N TYR A 275 3.24 -18.65 -16.20
CA TYR A 275 2.09 -17.87 -15.74
C TYR A 275 0.84 -18.71 -15.46
N VAL A 276 -0.03 -18.15 -14.62
CA VAL A 276 -1.40 -18.56 -14.37
C VAL A 276 -2.32 -17.44 -14.85
N TYR A 277 -3.20 -17.74 -15.80
CA TYR A 277 -4.18 -16.81 -16.34
C TYR A 277 -5.54 -17.14 -15.74
N GLU A 278 -6.19 -16.13 -15.21
CA GLU A 278 -7.49 -16.23 -14.57
C GLU A 278 -8.47 -15.28 -15.26
N LEU A 279 -9.58 -15.83 -15.75
CA LEU A 279 -10.68 -15.05 -16.29
C LEU A 279 -11.88 -15.22 -15.39
N CYS A 280 -12.30 -14.14 -14.75
CA CYS A 280 -13.40 -14.13 -13.80
C CYS A 280 -14.54 -13.27 -14.31
N GLY A 281 -15.72 -13.86 -14.47
CA GLY A 281 -16.93 -13.15 -14.87
C GLY A 281 -17.94 -13.13 -13.75
N ILE A 282 -18.50 -11.96 -13.46
CA ILE A 282 -19.62 -11.78 -12.53
C ILE A 282 -20.76 -11.15 -13.30
N PHE A 283 -21.88 -11.85 -13.32
CA PHE A 283 -23.03 -11.50 -14.13
C PHE A 283 -24.32 -11.59 -13.34
N ALA A 284 -25.29 -10.76 -13.67
CA ALA A 284 -26.66 -11.00 -13.22
C ALA A 284 -27.16 -12.34 -13.80
N VAL A 285 -27.89 -13.15 -13.01
CA VAL A 285 -28.39 -14.45 -13.48
C VAL A 285 -29.21 -14.32 -14.76
N ASP A 286 -30.04 -13.28 -14.85
CA ASP A 286 -30.88 -12.93 -15.99
C ASP A 286 -30.31 -11.73 -16.78
N GLY A 287 -29.01 -11.46 -16.65
CA GLY A 287 -28.30 -10.42 -17.39
C GLY A 287 -28.36 -10.67 -18.89
N LYS A 288 -28.69 -9.63 -19.65
CA LYS A 288 -28.88 -9.72 -21.12
C LYS A 288 -27.56 -9.96 -21.87
N ASP A 289 -26.44 -9.54 -21.30
CA ASP A 289 -25.11 -9.59 -21.94
C ASP A 289 -24.25 -10.76 -21.44
N LYS A 290 -24.62 -11.40 -20.32
CA LYS A 290 -23.94 -12.57 -19.73
C LYS A 290 -23.49 -13.61 -20.76
N ASP A 291 -24.38 -14.05 -21.66
CA ASP A 291 -24.06 -15.13 -22.61
C ASP A 291 -23.01 -14.67 -23.65
N GLU A 292 -23.04 -13.39 -24.03
CA GLU A 292 -22.04 -12.79 -24.92
C GLU A 292 -20.69 -12.61 -24.20
N CYS A 293 -20.70 -12.16 -22.94
CA CYS A 293 -19.49 -12.14 -22.10
C CYS A 293 -18.84 -13.52 -22.01
N MET A 294 -19.64 -14.55 -21.71
CA MET A 294 -19.19 -15.94 -21.62
C MET A 294 -18.61 -16.43 -22.95
N ARG A 295 -19.24 -16.07 -24.09
CA ARG A 295 -18.75 -16.39 -25.42
C ARG A 295 -17.38 -15.74 -25.66
N ILE A 296 -17.25 -14.45 -25.39
CA ILE A 296 -15.99 -13.70 -25.57
C ILE A 296 -14.88 -14.30 -24.68
N MET A 297 -15.14 -14.53 -23.38
CA MET A 297 -14.19 -15.18 -22.47
C MET A 297 -13.76 -16.57 -22.94
N SER A 298 -14.65 -17.31 -23.63
CA SER A 298 -14.31 -18.63 -24.18
C SER A 298 -13.25 -18.55 -25.30
N THR A 299 -13.14 -17.41 -26.00
CA THR A 299 -12.16 -17.18 -27.07
C THR A 299 -10.74 -16.93 -26.58
N PHE A 300 -10.56 -16.69 -25.27
CA PHE A 300 -9.24 -16.46 -24.68
C PHE A 300 -8.33 -17.67 -24.88
N ASP A 301 -7.16 -17.43 -25.48
CA ASP A 301 -6.12 -18.42 -25.72
C ASP A 301 -4.73 -17.88 -25.40
N ILE A 302 -3.82 -18.82 -25.16
CA ILE A 302 -2.41 -18.56 -24.89
C ILE A 302 -1.66 -18.54 -26.22
N GLY A 303 -0.97 -17.43 -26.46
CA GLY A 303 -0.23 -17.11 -27.67
C GLY A 303 -0.60 -15.72 -28.17
N PHE A 304 0.41 -15.00 -28.69
CA PHE A 304 0.24 -13.73 -29.37
C PHE A 304 0.63 -13.89 -30.84
N SER A 305 -0.31 -14.39 -31.65
CA SER A 305 -0.09 -14.62 -33.08
C SER A 305 -1.39 -14.47 -33.88
N GLY A 306 -1.37 -13.70 -34.95
CA GLY A 306 -2.51 -13.50 -35.85
C GLY A 306 -2.48 -12.14 -36.52
N ASP A 307 -3.37 -11.96 -37.50
CA ASP A 307 -3.62 -10.66 -38.13
C ASP A 307 -4.70 -9.90 -37.34
N ASP A 308 -4.62 -8.57 -37.31
CA ASP A 308 -5.61 -7.68 -36.67
C ASP A 308 -5.81 -7.90 -35.16
N ILE A 309 -4.70 -7.98 -34.44
CA ILE A 309 -4.65 -7.95 -32.97
C ILE A 309 -4.19 -6.56 -32.54
N HIS A 310 -4.97 -5.93 -31.67
CA HIS A 310 -4.50 -4.76 -30.93
C HIS A 310 -3.71 -5.23 -29.71
N ASP A 311 -2.42 -4.88 -29.67
CA ASP A 311 -1.54 -5.20 -28.56
C ASP A 311 -1.74 -4.22 -27.41
N LEU A 312 -2.13 -4.76 -26.25
CA LEU A 312 -2.32 -4.03 -25.00
C LEU A 312 -1.04 -3.91 -24.18
N SER A 313 0.05 -4.58 -24.58
CA SER A 313 1.32 -4.47 -23.87
C SER A 313 1.90 -3.07 -24.02
N THR A 314 2.30 -2.51 -22.88
CA THR A 314 3.02 -1.23 -22.80
C THR A 314 4.54 -1.41 -22.80
N VAL A 315 5.01 -2.66 -22.79
CA VAL A 315 6.42 -3.01 -22.73
C VAL A 315 7.11 -2.69 -24.06
N LYS A 316 8.16 -1.88 -24.00
CA LYS A 316 9.02 -1.53 -25.13
C LYS A 316 10.48 -1.61 -24.69
N ASP A 317 11.29 -2.36 -25.42
CA ASP A 317 12.72 -2.54 -25.16
C ASP A 317 13.05 -2.96 -23.70
N GLY A 318 12.17 -3.74 -23.06
CA GLY A 318 12.33 -4.23 -21.69
C GLY A 318 11.83 -3.29 -20.59
N TYR A 319 11.14 -2.19 -20.95
CA TYR A 319 10.64 -1.20 -20.01
C TYR A 319 9.18 -0.81 -20.29
N ARG A 320 8.50 -0.30 -19.27
CA ARG A 320 7.25 0.46 -19.35
C ARG A 320 7.54 1.92 -19.00
N GLU A 321 6.85 2.86 -19.63
CA GLU A 321 6.96 4.27 -19.26
C GLU A 321 5.90 4.59 -18.19
N TYR A 322 6.33 5.00 -17.00
CA TYR A 322 5.45 5.60 -16.00
C TYR A 322 5.31 7.10 -16.29
N LYS A 323 4.09 7.63 -16.15
CA LYS A 323 3.77 9.05 -16.31
C LYS A 323 2.83 9.52 -15.22
N ASN A 324 3.11 10.72 -14.70
CA ASN A 324 2.22 11.46 -13.84
C ASN A 324 2.08 12.88 -14.39
N GLU A 325 0.91 13.19 -14.96
CA GLU A 325 0.65 14.49 -15.60
C GLU A 325 0.58 15.62 -14.58
N LYS A 326 0.00 15.39 -13.38
CA LYS A 326 -0.09 16.39 -12.29
C LYS A 326 1.31 16.84 -11.86
N LEU A 327 2.23 15.90 -11.72
CA LEU A 327 3.62 16.16 -11.31
C LEU A 327 4.58 16.41 -12.48
N LYS A 328 4.08 16.40 -13.73
CA LYS A 328 4.88 16.52 -14.96
C LYS A 328 6.14 15.63 -14.94
N LEU A 329 5.95 14.39 -14.52
CA LEU A 329 7.00 13.42 -14.25
C LEU A 329 6.82 12.20 -15.16
N SER A 330 7.91 11.70 -15.73
CA SER A 330 7.94 10.39 -16.37
C SER A 330 9.29 9.71 -16.20
N PHE A 331 9.28 8.37 -16.18
CA PHE A 331 10.49 7.54 -16.11
C PHE A 331 10.19 6.12 -16.60
N ASN A 332 11.24 5.39 -16.97
CA ASN A 332 11.14 3.99 -17.37
C ASN A 332 11.18 3.07 -16.15
N VAL A 333 10.23 2.14 -16.10
CA VAL A 333 10.13 1.07 -15.13
C VAL A 333 10.48 -0.24 -15.83
N PRO A 334 11.41 -1.06 -15.33
CA PRO A 334 11.73 -2.35 -15.93
C PRO A 334 10.49 -3.26 -16.05
N GLU A 335 10.42 -4.07 -17.10
CA GLU A 335 9.23 -4.90 -17.39
C GLU A 335 8.91 -5.94 -16.30
N SER A 336 9.88 -6.33 -15.48
CA SER A 336 9.70 -7.26 -14.38
C SER A 336 9.09 -6.64 -13.12
N PHE A 337 8.99 -5.31 -13.07
CA PHE A 337 8.46 -4.58 -11.92
C PHE A 337 6.97 -4.33 -12.10
N TYR A 338 6.22 -4.52 -11.02
CA TYR A 338 4.83 -4.12 -10.89
C TYR A 338 4.71 -3.00 -9.86
N MET A 339 3.67 -2.19 -10.00
CA MET A 339 3.41 -1.10 -9.06
C MET A 339 2.74 -1.66 -7.80
N THR A 340 3.26 -1.29 -6.64
CA THR A 340 2.78 -1.74 -5.32
C THR A 340 2.05 -0.65 -4.54
N SER A 341 2.29 0.63 -4.87
CA SER A 341 1.55 1.76 -4.31
C SER A 341 0.17 1.90 -4.93
N ASP A 342 -0.77 2.50 -4.19
CA ASP A 342 -2.08 2.92 -4.72
C ASP A 342 -1.89 3.83 -5.94
N GLU A 343 -2.62 3.57 -7.04
CA GLU A 343 -2.62 4.44 -8.22
C GLU A 343 -3.02 5.89 -7.88
N ASN A 344 -3.69 6.09 -6.74
CA ASN A 344 -4.14 7.39 -6.23
C ASN A 344 -3.13 8.09 -5.30
N ALA A 345 -1.96 7.50 -5.03
CA ALA A 345 -0.94 8.16 -4.21
C ALA A 345 -0.43 9.42 -4.93
N GLU A 346 -0.63 10.59 -4.34
CA GLU A 346 -0.36 11.88 -4.99
C GLU A 346 1.11 12.05 -5.37
N ASN A 347 2.03 11.58 -4.52
CA ASN A 347 3.46 11.88 -4.60
C ASN A 347 4.39 10.73 -4.18
N ARG A 348 3.89 9.50 -4.05
CA ARG A 348 4.71 8.30 -3.74
C ARG A 348 4.37 7.17 -4.68
N PHE A 349 5.39 6.62 -5.33
CA PHE A 349 5.27 5.58 -6.34
C PHE A 349 6.23 4.47 -5.99
N SER A 350 5.70 3.27 -5.74
CA SER A 350 6.51 2.11 -5.34
C SER A 350 6.34 1.00 -6.35
N PHE A 351 7.45 0.37 -6.69
CA PHE A 351 7.51 -0.74 -7.63
C PHE A 351 8.37 -1.86 -7.04
N ALA A 352 7.97 -3.10 -7.26
CA ALA A 352 8.71 -4.28 -6.82
C ALA A 352 8.70 -5.36 -7.90
N ILE A 353 9.62 -6.31 -7.82
CA ILE A 353 9.60 -7.50 -8.68
C ILE A 353 8.65 -8.56 -8.12
N ASN A 354 7.89 -9.23 -8.99
CA ASN A 354 6.96 -10.30 -8.59
C ASN A 354 7.64 -11.67 -8.70
N ASP A 355 8.77 -11.83 -8.02
CA ASP A 355 9.55 -13.07 -8.00
C ASP A 355 9.76 -13.53 -6.56
N GLU A 356 9.28 -14.73 -6.23
CA GLU A 356 9.46 -15.34 -4.90
C GLU A 356 10.96 -15.49 -4.53
N LYS A 357 11.85 -15.55 -5.53
CA LYS A 357 13.30 -15.62 -5.32
C LYS A 357 13.95 -14.27 -5.12
N ASP A 358 13.30 -13.18 -5.49
CA ASP A 358 13.82 -11.82 -5.35
C ASP A 358 12.81 -10.94 -4.62
N THR A 359 12.93 -10.90 -3.30
CA THR A 359 12.11 -10.06 -2.42
C THR A 359 12.81 -8.75 -2.03
N ILE A 360 13.90 -8.41 -2.72
CA ILE A 360 14.77 -7.27 -2.39
C ILE A 360 14.64 -6.18 -3.46
N SER A 361 14.66 -6.57 -4.74
CA SER A 361 14.67 -5.60 -5.84
C SER A 361 13.40 -4.76 -5.84
N SER A 362 13.58 -3.44 -5.75
CA SER A 362 12.50 -2.47 -5.63
C SER A 362 12.91 -1.10 -6.15
N MET A 363 11.92 -0.28 -6.48
CA MET A 363 12.12 1.11 -6.86
C MET A 363 11.07 1.97 -6.18
N ASN A 364 11.50 2.98 -5.45
CA ASN A 364 10.63 3.93 -4.76
C ASN A 364 10.92 5.32 -5.28
N PHE A 365 9.87 6.03 -5.68
CA PHE A 365 9.94 7.39 -6.17
C PHE A 365 9.02 8.27 -5.31
N ILE A 366 9.56 9.34 -4.74
CA ILE A 366 8.83 10.23 -3.84
C ILE A 366 9.08 11.68 -4.26
N VAL A 367 8.03 12.51 -4.25
CA VAL A 367 8.16 13.95 -4.47
C VAL A 367 7.82 14.70 -3.20
N TYR A 368 8.70 15.60 -2.78
CA TYR A 368 8.56 16.42 -1.59
C TYR A 368 8.44 17.89 -1.96
N SER A 369 7.69 18.68 -1.20
CA SER A 369 7.76 20.15 -1.29
C SER A 369 9.10 20.63 -0.73
N LYS A 370 9.75 21.48 -1.50
CA LYS A 370 11.03 22.10 -1.15
C LYS A 370 10.81 23.18 -0.10
N SER A 371 11.75 23.28 0.83
CA SER A 371 11.86 24.39 1.78
C SER A 371 13.31 24.76 2.00
N ASP A 372 13.58 25.82 2.78
CA ASP A 372 14.94 26.20 3.15
C ASP A 372 15.67 25.08 3.93
N GLU A 373 14.93 24.20 4.60
CA GLU A 373 15.45 23.06 5.37
C GLU A 373 15.40 21.74 4.58
N LEU A 374 14.56 21.66 3.54
CA LEU A 374 14.35 20.48 2.71
C LEU A 374 14.78 20.75 1.26
N THR A 375 16.05 20.46 1.01
CA THR A 375 16.74 20.50 -0.29
C THR A 375 17.15 19.08 -0.68
N ALA A 376 17.48 18.80 -1.95
CA ALA A 376 18.02 17.50 -2.36
C ALA A 376 19.24 17.09 -1.53
N LYS A 377 20.14 18.04 -1.24
CA LYS A 377 21.34 17.79 -0.44
C LYS A 377 21.00 17.50 1.02
N SER A 378 20.22 18.38 1.65
CA SER A 378 19.85 18.19 3.07
C SER A 378 18.97 16.97 3.27
N LEU A 379 18.19 16.58 2.26
CA LEU A 379 17.41 15.35 2.28
C LEU A 379 18.32 14.12 2.11
N ALA A 380 19.22 14.10 1.13
CA ALA A 380 20.18 13.00 0.94
C ALA A 380 21.06 12.77 2.19
N GLU A 381 21.54 13.83 2.83
CA GLU A 381 22.35 13.74 4.05
C GLU A 381 21.56 13.19 5.24
N ARG A 382 20.31 13.65 5.43
CA ARG A 382 19.43 13.18 6.51
C ARG A 382 18.99 11.75 6.30
N ASP A 383 18.53 11.42 5.10
CA ASP A 383 18.05 10.09 4.73
C ASP A 383 19.16 9.05 4.89
N ARG A 384 20.37 9.35 4.38
CA ARG A 384 21.54 8.50 4.58
C ARG A 384 21.87 8.27 6.06
N GLU A 385 21.91 9.34 6.86
CA GLU A 385 22.26 9.23 8.27
C GLU A 385 21.20 8.44 9.05
N HIS A 386 19.92 8.64 8.72
CA HIS A 386 18.83 7.86 9.26
C HIS A 386 18.96 6.38 8.90
N ASN A 387 19.12 6.05 7.60
CA ASN A 387 19.28 4.69 7.11
C ASN A 387 20.48 3.99 7.75
N LYS A 388 21.60 4.69 7.89
CA LYS A 388 22.79 4.18 8.58
C LYS A 388 22.55 3.87 10.07
N GLN A 389 21.69 4.64 10.75
CA GLN A 389 21.36 4.39 12.15
C GLN A 389 20.41 3.20 12.32
N VAL A 390 19.38 3.10 11.47
CA VAL A 390 18.37 2.03 11.59
C VAL A 390 18.90 0.68 11.12
N MET A 391 19.80 0.65 10.14
CA MET A 391 20.39 -0.57 9.60
C MET A 391 21.45 -1.16 10.54
N ASN A 392 21.60 -2.48 10.49
CA ASN A 392 22.60 -3.22 11.23
C ASN A 392 23.99 -2.95 10.64
N GLU A 393 24.86 -2.33 11.44
CA GLU A 393 26.20 -1.89 11.05
C GLU A 393 27.11 -3.03 10.56
N ASP A 394 26.91 -4.25 11.06
CA ASP A 394 27.69 -5.42 10.63
C ASP A 394 27.24 -5.98 9.28
N MET A 395 26.04 -5.59 8.84
CA MET A 395 25.40 -6.09 7.63
C MET A 395 25.31 -5.05 6.53
N SER A 396 25.57 -3.77 6.83
CA SER A 396 25.40 -2.67 5.90
C SER A 396 26.67 -1.86 5.69
N ALA A 397 26.81 -1.28 4.50
CA ALA A 397 27.91 -0.38 4.17
C ALA A 397 27.39 0.80 3.36
N PHE A 398 27.68 2.01 3.81
CA PHE A 398 27.19 3.26 3.19
C PHE A 398 28.35 4.03 2.55
N GLY A 399 28.17 4.45 1.29
CA GLY A 399 28.98 5.46 0.64
C GLY A 399 28.75 6.85 1.22
N GLU A 400 29.49 7.86 0.79
CA GLU A 400 29.23 9.26 1.15
C GLU A 400 28.24 9.89 0.17
N VAL A 401 27.54 10.94 0.62
CA VAL A 401 26.72 11.76 -0.29
C VAL A 401 27.64 12.46 -1.29
N SER A 402 27.29 12.38 -2.56
CA SER A 402 28.02 13.01 -3.66
C SER A 402 27.10 13.79 -4.58
N GLU A 403 27.64 14.81 -5.25
CA GLU A 403 26.91 15.59 -6.25
C GLU A 403 27.18 15.01 -7.64
N LYS A 404 26.13 14.87 -8.44
CA LYS A 404 26.17 14.30 -9.79
C LYS A 404 25.20 15.02 -10.72
N GLU A 405 25.30 14.72 -12.00
CA GLU A 405 24.39 15.24 -13.01
C GLU A 405 23.81 14.07 -13.81
N TYR A 406 22.49 14.08 -13.95
CA TYR A 406 21.72 13.13 -14.75
C TYR A 406 20.83 13.92 -15.69
N ASN A 407 20.94 13.71 -17.01
CA ASN A 407 20.14 14.45 -18.00
C ASN A 407 20.11 15.98 -17.80
N SER A 408 21.25 16.61 -17.47
CA SER A 408 21.33 18.06 -17.16
C SER A 408 20.57 18.50 -15.89
N LEU A 409 20.11 17.55 -15.06
CA LEU A 409 19.58 17.80 -13.73
C LEU A 409 20.69 17.56 -12.71
N SER A 410 20.95 18.58 -11.89
CA SER A 410 21.83 18.42 -10.73
C SER A 410 21.15 17.53 -9.69
N ALA A 411 21.91 16.58 -9.15
CA ALA A 411 21.44 15.63 -8.17
C ALA A 411 22.45 15.47 -7.02
N CYS A 412 21.94 15.08 -5.86
CA CYS A 412 22.73 14.47 -4.81
C CYS A 412 22.41 12.98 -4.76
N GLU A 413 23.41 12.13 -4.60
CA GLU A 413 23.19 10.69 -4.46
C GLU A 413 24.06 10.10 -3.37
N TYR A 414 23.64 8.95 -2.85
CA TYR A 414 24.50 8.05 -2.12
C TYR A 414 24.12 6.60 -2.43
N GLU A 415 25.03 5.70 -2.10
CA GLU A 415 24.87 4.27 -2.36
C GLU A 415 25.09 3.52 -1.06
N TYR A 416 24.42 2.39 -0.90
CA TYR A 416 24.69 1.48 0.20
C TYR A 416 24.42 0.04 -0.18
N THR A 417 25.03 -0.89 0.56
CA THR A 417 24.71 -2.30 0.45
C THR A 417 24.21 -2.84 1.77
N VAL A 418 23.33 -3.85 1.70
CA VAL A 418 22.82 -4.60 2.85
C VAL A 418 22.99 -6.08 2.58
N ARG A 419 23.60 -6.81 3.49
CA ARG A 419 23.74 -8.27 3.41
C ARG A 419 22.61 -8.92 4.19
N HIS A 420 22.02 -9.95 3.59
CA HIS A 420 21.05 -10.82 4.23
C HIS A 420 21.63 -12.24 4.28
N THR A 421 21.50 -12.90 5.42
CA THR A 421 21.99 -14.27 5.64
C THR A 421 21.32 -15.27 4.70
N LYS A 422 20.06 -15.04 4.32
CA LYS A 422 19.25 -15.96 3.49
C LYS A 422 18.88 -15.41 2.11
N ARG A 423 18.71 -14.09 1.99
CA ARG A 423 18.15 -13.46 0.78
C ARG A 423 19.20 -12.97 -0.22
N GLY A 424 20.48 -12.93 0.15
CA GLY A 424 21.58 -12.43 -0.69
C GLY A 424 22.08 -11.07 -0.24
N GLU A 425 22.72 -10.32 -1.15
CA GLU A 425 23.14 -8.94 -0.90
C GLU A 425 22.25 -7.99 -1.70
N GLU A 426 21.82 -6.90 -1.10
CA GLU A 426 21.12 -5.78 -1.70
C GLU A 426 22.13 -4.68 -2.02
N TYR A 427 22.02 -4.10 -3.20
CA TYR A 427 22.67 -2.84 -3.54
C TYR A 427 21.60 -1.79 -3.82
N THR A 428 21.72 -0.64 -3.16
CA THR A 428 20.79 0.47 -3.31
C THR A 428 21.54 1.73 -3.75
N ARG A 429 20.98 2.43 -4.73
CA ARG A 429 21.36 3.80 -5.06
C ARG A 429 20.16 4.71 -4.83
N ASP A 430 20.40 5.76 -4.05
CA ASP A 430 19.40 6.74 -3.69
C ASP A 430 19.78 8.12 -4.26
N VAL A 431 18.90 8.71 -5.05
CA VAL A 431 19.18 9.91 -5.85
C VAL A 431 18.10 10.96 -5.62
N PHE A 432 18.55 12.20 -5.40
CA PHE A 432 17.73 13.33 -5.02
C PHE A 432 17.95 14.48 -6.02
N PHE A 433 16.89 14.90 -6.69
CA PHE A 433 16.86 16.01 -7.66
C PHE A 433 16.12 17.20 -7.09
N GLU A 434 16.41 18.40 -7.61
CA GLU A 434 15.60 19.58 -7.35
C GLU A 434 15.12 20.22 -8.64
N LEU A 435 13.85 20.63 -8.66
CA LEU A 435 13.31 21.48 -9.72
C LEU A 435 12.18 22.35 -9.16
N GLY A 436 12.29 23.67 -9.33
CA GLY A 436 11.30 24.62 -8.83
C GLY A 436 11.09 24.52 -7.32
N ASN A 437 9.84 24.27 -6.90
CA ASN A 437 9.41 24.19 -5.51
C ASN A 437 9.38 22.75 -4.96
N TYR A 438 10.02 21.80 -5.64
CA TYR A 438 9.95 20.38 -5.28
C TYR A 438 11.34 19.70 -5.27
N VAL A 439 11.46 18.68 -4.42
CA VAL A 439 12.59 17.77 -4.34
C VAL A 439 12.09 16.38 -4.72
N TYR A 440 12.74 15.74 -5.68
CA TYR A 440 12.36 14.42 -6.20
C TYR A 440 13.38 13.41 -5.69
N ASN A 441 12.91 12.28 -5.20
CA ASN A 441 13.74 11.22 -4.68
C ASN A 441 13.44 9.91 -5.40
N ILE A 442 14.46 9.22 -5.86
CA ILE A 442 14.37 7.87 -6.41
C ILE A 442 15.39 6.96 -5.73
N ALA A 443 14.89 5.93 -5.06
CA ALA A 443 15.71 4.86 -4.49
C ALA A 443 15.51 3.59 -5.34
N ILE A 444 16.60 3.06 -5.88
CA ILE A 444 16.60 1.81 -6.66
C ILE A 444 17.43 0.77 -5.93
N SER A 445 16.79 -0.30 -5.50
CA SER A 445 17.41 -1.47 -4.89
C SER A 445 17.42 -2.64 -5.88
N VAL A 446 18.55 -3.33 -5.95
CA VAL A 446 18.70 -4.55 -6.76
C VAL A 446 19.38 -5.65 -5.96
N LYS A 447 18.91 -6.89 -6.18
CA LYS A 447 19.54 -8.08 -5.62
C LYS A 447 20.84 -8.42 -6.34
N MET A 448 21.88 -8.70 -5.56
CA MET A 448 23.22 -9.07 -6.01
C MET A 448 23.46 -10.59 -5.90
N PRO A 449 24.26 -11.17 -6.83
CA PRO A 449 24.97 -10.49 -7.91
C PRO A 449 24.07 -10.22 -9.13
N MET A 450 24.15 -9.01 -9.67
CA MET A 450 23.58 -8.63 -10.95
C MET A 450 24.68 -8.04 -11.86
N GLU A 451 24.84 -8.64 -13.04
CA GLU A 451 25.78 -8.14 -14.05
C GLU A 451 25.32 -6.76 -14.55
N ASN A 452 26.25 -5.82 -14.67
CA ASN A 452 25.98 -4.45 -15.12
C ASN A 452 24.90 -3.70 -14.30
N HIS A 453 24.69 -4.05 -13.03
CA HIS A 453 23.70 -3.36 -12.16
C HIS A 453 23.86 -1.83 -12.16
N ILE A 454 25.09 -1.31 -12.24
CA ILE A 454 25.36 0.12 -12.34
C ILE A 454 24.76 0.71 -13.63
N GLU A 455 24.99 0.08 -14.78
CA GLU A 455 24.45 0.53 -16.07
C GLU A 455 22.92 0.40 -16.11
N TYR A 456 22.39 -0.65 -15.48
CA TYR A 456 20.96 -0.86 -15.33
C TYR A 456 20.30 0.27 -14.52
N ILE A 457 20.84 0.59 -13.35
CA ILE A 457 20.37 1.68 -12.48
C ILE A 457 20.54 3.04 -13.18
N ASP A 458 21.70 3.29 -13.82
CA ASP A 458 21.93 4.52 -14.57
C ASP A 458 20.96 4.66 -15.74
N GLY A 459 20.57 3.56 -16.40
CA GLY A 459 19.57 3.56 -17.47
C GLY A 459 18.19 4.02 -16.98
N ILE A 460 17.77 3.58 -15.80
CA ILE A 460 16.53 4.01 -15.16
C ILE A 460 16.62 5.49 -14.77
N ILE A 461 17.68 5.90 -14.08
CA ILE A 461 17.83 7.30 -13.63
C ILE A 461 17.90 8.26 -14.82
N ASN A 462 18.66 7.92 -15.87
CA ASN A 462 18.72 8.71 -17.11
C ASN A 462 17.45 8.61 -17.98
N SER A 463 16.42 7.88 -17.56
CA SER A 463 15.11 7.95 -18.21
C SER A 463 14.20 9.01 -17.61
N ILE A 464 14.54 9.52 -16.42
CA ILE A 464 13.73 10.49 -15.68
C ILE A 464 13.62 11.79 -16.48
N LYS A 465 12.38 12.24 -16.67
CA LYS A 465 12.03 13.55 -17.20
C LYS A 465 11.11 14.22 -16.20
N ILE A 466 11.53 15.39 -15.73
CA ILE A 466 10.76 16.27 -14.86
C ILE A 466 10.67 17.65 -15.49
N GLU A 467 9.49 18.26 -15.44
CA GLU A 467 9.27 19.65 -15.82
C GLU A 467 8.86 20.48 -14.60
N GLU A 468 9.03 21.80 -14.69
CA GLU A 468 8.65 22.69 -13.60
C GLU A 468 7.13 22.65 -13.37
N ILE A 469 6.76 22.29 -12.15
CA ILE A 469 5.37 22.24 -11.68
C ILE A 469 5.01 23.65 -11.15
N PRO A 470 3.98 24.31 -11.70
CA PRO A 470 3.46 25.55 -11.14
C PRO A 470 2.89 25.28 -9.73
N PHE A 471 3.39 26.01 -8.73
CA PHE A 471 2.97 25.81 -7.33
C PHE A 471 1.48 26.11 -7.12
N ASP A 472 0.86 26.93 -7.97
CA ASP A 472 -0.57 27.19 -7.94
C ASP A 472 -1.42 26.02 -8.48
N GLU A 473 -0.83 25.13 -9.30
CA GLU A 473 -1.50 23.92 -9.81
C GLU A 473 -1.47 22.78 -8.78
N VAL A 474 -0.32 22.56 -8.12
CA VAL A 474 -0.12 21.41 -7.22
C VAL A 474 -0.02 21.80 -5.74
N GLY A 475 0.61 22.94 -5.42
CA GLY A 475 0.82 23.43 -4.06
C GLY A 475 1.71 22.51 -3.21
N VAL A 476 1.55 22.58 -1.90
CA VAL A 476 2.30 21.70 -0.98
C VAL A 476 1.74 20.28 -1.09
N LEU A 477 2.63 19.31 -1.30
CA LEU A 477 2.29 17.89 -1.44
C LEU A 477 1.92 17.28 -0.08
N MET A 478 1.01 16.32 -0.10
CA MET A 478 0.69 15.50 1.07
C MET A 478 1.88 14.61 1.44
N HIS A 479 1.95 14.11 2.68
CA HIS A 479 3.00 13.20 3.14
C HIS A 479 4.45 13.74 2.99
N ASP A 480 4.63 15.06 3.02
CA ASP A 480 5.94 15.73 2.93
C ASP A 480 6.86 15.50 4.11
N ASN A 481 6.37 14.87 5.17
CA ASN A 481 7.14 14.70 6.37
C ASN A 481 8.11 13.52 6.21
N THR A 482 9.40 13.84 6.12
CA THR A 482 10.49 12.85 6.05
C THR A 482 10.71 12.17 7.41
N GLU A 483 10.18 12.74 8.50
CA GLU A 483 10.34 12.24 9.86
C GLU A 483 9.04 12.46 10.65
N ALA A 484 8.28 11.40 10.90
CA ALA A 484 7.20 11.46 11.89
C ALA A 484 7.84 11.56 13.29
N THR A 485 8.24 12.78 13.67
CA THR A 485 8.86 13.03 14.97
C THR A 485 7.80 12.98 16.08
N GLY A 486 8.21 12.52 17.26
CA GLY A 486 7.35 12.44 18.44
C GLY A 486 6.75 11.06 18.66
N THR A 487 5.80 11.00 19.60
CA THR A 487 5.14 9.76 19.99
C THR A 487 3.64 9.99 20.19
N THR A 488 2.86 8.96 19.86
CA THR A 488 1.44 8.88 20.16
C THR A 488 1.25 8.00 21.38
N LYS A 489 0.42 8.47 22.32
CA LYS A 489 0.09 7.70 23.52
C LYS A 489 -1.07 6.76 23.22
N VAL A 490 -0.86 5.48 23.46
CA VAL A 490 -1.84 4.42 23.21
C VAL A 490 -2.12 3.64 24.48
N THR A 491 -3.33 3.11 24.61
CA THR A 491 -3.79 2.38 25.81
C THR A 491 -3.95 0.90 25.49
N VAL A 492 -3.39 0.03 26.33
CA VAL A 492 -3.60 -1.42 26.30
C VAL A 492 -3.90 -1.90 27.72
N GLY A 493 -5.06 -2.52 27.92
CA GLY A 493 -5.58 -2.82 29.25
C GLY A 493 -5.60 -1.58 30.16
N ASP A 494 -4.84 -1.64 31.27
CA ASP A 494 -4.78 -0.58 32.28
C ASP A 494 -3.51 0.29 32.21
N ILE A 495 -2.75 0.20 31.12
CA ILE A 495 -1.53 1.00 30.91
C ILE A 495 -1.63 1.90 29.69
N ASN A 496 -0.88 3.00 29.75
CA ASN A 496 -0.50 3.81 28.61
C ASN A 496 0.96 3.52 28.23
N ILE A 497 1.23 3.51 26.94
CA ILE A 497 2.57 3.46 26.36
C ILE A 497 2.68 4.57 25.30
N ASP A 498 3.88 5.10 25.09
CA ASP A 498 4.15 6.08 24.04
C ASP A 498 4.83 5.35 22.86
N ILE A 499 4.20 5.40 21.68
CA ILE A 499 4.64 4.74 20.44
C ILE A 499 5.16 5.80 19.46
N PRO A 500 6.32 5.60 18.82
CA PRO A 500 6.81 6.51 17.78
C PRO A 500 5.77 6.75 16.67
N ASN A 501 5.65 7.99 16.21
CA ASN A 501 4.61 8.38 15.24
C ASN A 501 4.78 7.76 13.84
N ASP A 502 5.97 7.26 13.53
CA ASP A 502 6.26 6.53 12.30
C ASP A 502 5.71 5.09 12.32
N PHE A 503 5.33 4.55 13.48
CA PHE A 503 4.79 3.20 13.59
C PHE A 503 3.31 3.14 13.18
N ILE A 504 2.97 2.16 12.34
CA ILE A 504 1.63 1.94 11.80
C ILE A 504 0.92 0.89 12.66
N GLU A 505 -0.28 1.21 13.18
CA GLU A 505 -1.11 0.23 13.88
C GLU A 505 -1.62 -0.85 12.91
N THR A 506 -1.42 -2.11 13.27
CA THR A 506 -1.85 -3.28 12.48
C THR A 506 -3.03 -4.02 13.10
N SER A 507 -3.21 -3.90 14.42
CA SER A 507 -4.39 -4.40 15.12
C SER A 507 -4.51 -3.78 16.52
N ALA A 508 -5.75 -3.61 16.99
CA ALA A 508 -6.06 -3.28 18.38
C ALA A 508 -7.39 -3.93 18.79
N ASP A 509 -7.40 -4.68 19.90
CA ASP A 509 -8.62 -5.29 20.47
C ASP A 509 -8.83 -4.97 21.97
N GLY A 510 -8.10 -3.97 22.47
CA GLY A 510 -8.18 -3.46 23.85
C GLY A 510 -7.24 -4.16 24.83
N ASP A 511 -7.05 -5.48 24.69
CA ASP A 511 -6.06 -6.24 25.47
C ASP A 511 -4.78 -6.53 24.67
N THR A 512 -4.83 -6.40 23.34
CA THR A 512 -3.69 -6.47 22.44
C THR A 512 -3.64 -5.24 21.54
N ILE A 513 -2.43 -4.72 21.33
CA ILE A 513 -2.12 -3.73 20.30
C ILE A 513 -0.87 -4.16 19.54
N ALA A 514 -0.84 -3.96 18.23
CA ALA A 514 0.29 -4.30 17.39
C ALA A 514 0.62 -3.19 16.39
N TYR A 515 1.90 -2.91 16.22
CA TYR A 515 2.43 -1.87 15.34
C TYR A 515 3.59 -2.40 14.51
N ILE A 516 3.79 -1.80 13.34
CA ILE A 516 4.95 -2.03 12.49
C ILE A 516 5.53 -0.70 12.01
N ALA A 517 6.83 -0.51 12.15
CA ALA A 517 7.53 0.61 11.54
C ALA A 517 7.65 0.37 10.02
N PRO A 518 7.73 1.43 9.18
CA PRO A 518 7.96 1.32 7.75
C PRO A 518 9.20 0.51 7.39
N SER A 519 10.20 0.50 8.27
CA SER A 519 11.39 -0.33 8.13
C SER A 519 11.10 -1.84 8.20
N GLY A 520 9.97 -2.29 8.76
CA GLY A 520 9.64 -3.70 8.99
C GLY A 520 9.88 -4.17 10.42
N PHE A 521 10.34 -3.27 11.30
CA PHE A 521 10.42 -3.50 12.74
C PHE A 521 9.01 -3.57 13.33
N ALA A 522 8.63 -4.72 13.90
CA ALA A 522 7.29 -4.93 14.45
C ALA A 522 7.29 -5.07 15.97
N PHE A 523 6.21 -4.60 16.58
CA PHE A 523 6.05 -4.54 18.01
C PHE A 523 4.60 -4.86 18.40
N THR A 524 4.38 -5.70 19.41
CA THR A 524 3.06 -6.07 19.92
C THR A 524 3.07 -6.03 21.43
N VAL A 525 2.02 -5.48 22.04
CA VAL A 525 1.82 -5.53 23.49
C VAL A 525 0.57 -6.32 23.78
N ILE A 526 0.69 -7.31 24.65
CA ILE A 526 -0.40 -8.17 25.09
C ILE A 526 -0.56 -8.01 26.59
N SER A 527 -1.76 -7.68 27.01
CA SER A 527 -2.22 -7.73 28.39
C SER A 527 -2.72 -9.14 28.71
N LEU A 528 -2.14 -9.78 29.73
CA LEU A 528 -2.46 -11.15 30.12
C LEU A 528 -3.20 -11.18 31.46
N ASP A 529 -4.32 -11.91 31.47
CA ASP A 529 -5.05 -12.23 32.68
C ASP A 529 -4.48 -13.46 33.39
N GLY A 530 -4.69 -13.53 34.71
CA GLY A 530 -4.33 -14.69 35.53
C GLY A 530 -2.88 -14.72 36.02
N ILE A 531 -1.97 -13.90 35.48
CA ILE A 531 -0.60 -13.75 35.98
C ILE A 531 -0.49 -12.43 36.73
N SER A 532 -0.34 -12.49 38.05
CA SER A 532 -0.38 -11.30 38.91
C SER A 532 0.94 -10.99 39.62
N GLY A 533 1.97 -11.84 39.46
CA GLY A 533 3.23 -11.72 40.17
C GLY A 533 4.46 -12.02 39.31
N MET A 534 5.54 -11.28 39.58
CA MET A 534 6.83 -11.44 38.91
C MET A 534 7.38 -12.89 38.94
N PRO A 535 7.28 -13.67 40.04
CA PRO A 535 7.79 -15.05 40.04
C PRO A 535 7.06 -15.98 39.07
N GLU A 536 5.74 -15.81 38.91
CA GLU A 536 4.94 -16.58 37.96
C GLU A 536 5.27 -16.18 36.53
N LEU A 537 5.39 -14.87 36.27
CA LEU A 537 5.80 -14.34 34.98
C LEU A 537 7.18 -14.87 34.56
N ARG A 538 8.15 -14.90 35.49
CA ARG A 538 9.47 -15.49 35.25
C ARG A 538 9.37 -16.93 34.79
N LYS A 539 8.53 -17.74 35.46
CA LYS A 539 8.34 -19.15 35.11
C LYS A 539 7.81 -19.30 33.67
N THR A 540 6.88 -18.43 33.27
CA THR A 540 6.33 -18.41 31.90
C THR A 540 7.42 -18.12 30.87
N ILE A 541 8.22 -17.06 31.07
CA ILE A 541 9.29 -16.69 30.12
C ILE A 541 10.40 -17.73 30.08
N THR A 542 10.80 -18.29 31.23
CA THR A 542 11.79 -19.39 31.29
C THR A 542 11.28 -20.68 30.62
N ALA A 543 9.97 -20.94 30.66
CA ALA A 543 9.38 -22.05 29.91
C ALA A 543 9.47 -21.80 28.39
N LEU A 544 9.19 -20.58 27.92
CA LEU A 544 9.36 -20.21 26.51
C LEU A 544 10.82 -20.37 26.05
N GLU A 545 11.78 -19.90 26.84
CA GLU A 545 13.21 -20.12 26.57
C GLU A 545 13.53 -21.62 26.46
N SER A 546 12.96 -22.44 27.34
CA SER A 546 13.18 -23.89 27.35
C SER A 546 12.57 -24.58 26.14
N GLU A 547 11.44 -24.10 25.62
CA GLU A 547 10.86 -24.61 24.36
C GLU A 547 11.71 -24.20 23.15
N ARG A 548 12.16 -22.94 23.09
CA ARG A 548 13.05 -22.47 22.01
C ARG A 548 14.37 -23.23 21.96
N LYS A 549 14.96 -23.56 23.11
CA LYS A 549 16.17 -24.38 23.18
C LYS A 549 16.01 -25.80 22.65
N LYS A 550 14.77 -26.28 22.44
CA LYS A 550 14.48 -27.59 21.84
C LYS A 550 14.28 -27.51 20.32
N ASP A 551 14.16 -26.31 19.77
CA ASP A 551 13.92 -26.08 18.35
C ASP A 551 15.19 -25.50 17.72
N ASP A 552 15.81 -26.27 16.82
CA ASP A 552 17.07 -25.90 16.18
C ASP A 552 16.97 -24.64 15.29
N SER A 553 15.75 -24.16 14.99
CA SER A 553 15.53 -22.87 14.32
C SER A 553 15.77 -21.66 15.21
N TYR A 554 15.90 -21.85 16.54
CA TYR A 554 16.13 -20.76 17.48
C TYR A 554 17.53 -20.78 18.09
N THR A 555 18.15 -19.60 18.15
CA THR A 555 19.35 -19.33 18.94
C THR A 555 19.01 -18.31 20.02
N ILE A 556 19.28 -18.62 21.29
CA ILE A 556 19.11 -17.67 22.39
C ILE A 556 20.23 -16.62 22.35
N VAL A 557 19.87 -15.36 22.15
CA VAL A 557 20.78 -14.21 22.10
C VAL A 557 20.95 -13.60 23.48
N ILE A 558 19.83 -13.38 24.18
CA ILE A 558 19.78 -12.95 25.58
C ILE A 558 18.89 -13.96 26.33
N PRO A 559 19.42 -14.72 27.31
CA PRO A 559 18.62 -15.66 28.09
C PRO A 559 17.63 -14.92 29.00
N THR A 560 16.71 -15.65 29.63
CA THR A 560 15.73 -15.04 30.55
C THR A 560 16.45 -14.37 31.72
N GLU A 561 16.43 -13.05 31.76
CA GLU A 561 17.02 -12.25 32.83
C GLU A 561 16.20 -11.01 33.17
N GLU A 562 16.46 -10.43 34.33
CA GLU A 562 15.81 -9.17 34.74
C GLU A 562 16.49 -7.98 34.06
N LYS A 563 15.70 -7.14 33.38
CA LYS A 563 16.12 -5.87 32.81
C LYS A 563 15.32 -4.74 33.45
N LYS A 564 16.00 -3.72 33.94
CA LYS A 564 15.36 -2.51 34.47
C LYS A 564 15.30 -1.45 33.37
N VAL A 565 14.09 -0.99 33.03
CA VAL A 565 13.86 0.02 32.00
C VAL A 565 12.85 1.03 32.50
N GLY A 566 13.23 2.31 32.52
CA GLY A 566 12.43 3.35 33.17
C GLY A 566 12.12 3.03 34.64
N ASN A 567 10.83 3.05 34.98
CA ASN A 567 10.35 2.73 36.34
C ASN A 567 9.98 1.26 36.55
N ASN A 568 10.04 0.43 35.50
CA ASN A 568 9.58 -0.96 35.53
C ASN A 568 10.76 -1.93 35.51
N THR A 569 10.52 -3.12 36.06
CA THR A 569 11.42 -4.28 35.90
C THR A 569 10.74 -5.27 34.95
N TYR A 570 11.46 -5.66 33.91
CA TYR A 570 11.05 -6.64 32.92
C TYR A 570 11.84 -7.93 33.09
N TYR A 571 11.23 -9.08 32.77
CA TYR A 571 11.98 -10.24 32.32
C TYR A 571 12.14 -10.14 30.82
N GLN A 572 13.37 -10.14 30.33
CA GLN A 572 13.66 -10.15 28.90
C GLN A 572 14.10 -11.54 28.45
N LEU A 573 13.72 -11.91 27.24
CA LEU A 573 14.26 -13.01 26.46
C LEU A 573 14.46 -12.47 25.05
N VAL A 574 15.64 -12.71 24.45
CA VAL A 574 15.86 -12.37 23.04
C VAL A 574 16.41 -13.59 22.34
N SER A 575 15.80 -13.95 21.20
CA SER A 575 16.23 -15.07 20.38
C SER A 575 16.27 -14.69 18.91
N LYS A 576 17.24 -15.25 18.20
CA LYS A 576 17.31 -15.25 16.75
C LYS A 576 16.56 -16.47 16.24
N PHE A 577 15.62 -16.27 15.31
CA PHE A 577 14.90 -17.31 14.59
C PHE A 577 15.40 -17.36 13.14
N GLU A 578 15.64 -18.55 12.63
CA GLU A 578 16.08 -18.79 11.24
C GLU A 578 15.20 -19.84 10.57
N ASP A 579 14.64 -19.51 9.41
CA ASP A 579 14.01 -20.47 8.52
C ASP A 579 14.73 -20.55 7.16
N GLU A 580 14.03 -21.06 6.14
CA GLU A 580 14.59 -21.22 4.80
C GLU A 580 14.78 -19.87 4.08
N GLU A 581 13.98 -18.87 4.41
CA GLU A 581 13.89 -17.60 3.70
C GLU A 581 14.39 -16.40 4.52
N ASN A 582 14.24 -16.45 5.84
CA ASN A 582 14.34 -15.29 6.72
C ASN A 582 15.15 -15.56 7.98
N VAL A 583 15.70 -14.47 8.51
CA VAL A 583 16.33 -14.41 9.81
C VAL A 583 15.77 -13.22 10.58
N THR A 584 15.26 -13.50 11.76
CA THR A 584 14.54 -12.51 12.57
C THR A 584 14.98 -12.58 14.02
N TYR A 585 15.24 -11.43 14.62
CA TYR A 585 15.42 -11.29 16.07
C TYR A 585 14.07 -11.05 16.73
N GLY A 586 13.66 -11.98 17.59
CA GLY A 586 12.49 -11.88 18.44
C GLY A 586 12.88 -11.48 19.86
N GLY A 587 12.20 -10.50 20.43
CA GLY A 587 12.37 -10.06 21.82
C GLY A 587 11.06 -10.14 22.61
N GLU A 588 11.09 -10.76 23.78
CA GLU A 588 9.97 -10.78 24.73
C GLU A 588 10.37 -10.04 25.99
N TYR A 589 9.66 -8.96 26.30
CA TYR A 589 9.84 -8.20 27.52
C TYR A 589 8.56 -8.26 28.34
N ALA A 590 8.61 -8.92 29.49
CA ALA A 590 7.44 -9.19 30.29
C ALA A 590 7.53 -8.48 31.65
N THR A 591 6.48 -7.74 32.04
CA THR A 591 6.43 -7.06 33.34
C THR A 591 5.05 -7.19 34.00
N ILE A 592 4.97 -6.82 35.28
CA ILE A 592 3.71 -6.67 36.01
C ILE A 592 3.51 -5.18 36.30
N ILE A 593 2.42 -4.60 35.78
CA ILE A 593 2.00 -3.23 36.10
C ILE A 593 0.58 -3.31 36.65
N SER A 594 0.32 -2.66 37.78
CA SER A 594 -1.02 -2.63 38.41
C SER A 594 -1.65 -4.02 38.68
N ARG A 595 -0.82 -5.05 38.96
CA ARG A 595 -1.23 -6.46 39.17
C ARG A 595 -1.68 -7.23 37.93
N ARG A 596 -1.45 -6.68 36.73
CA ARG A 596 -1.68 -7.37 35.45
C ARG A 596 -0.36 -7.59 34.75
N ALA A 597 -0.23 -8.69 34.03
CA ALA A 597 0.96 -8.99 33.25
C ALA A 597 0.87 -8.36 31.87
N TYR A 598 1.98 -7.80 31.42
CA TYR A 598 2.12 -7.24 30.07
C TYR A 598 3.34 -7.89 29.41
N VAL A 599 3.15 -8.38 28.19
CA VAL A 599 4.22 -8.95 27.37
C VAL A 599 4.35 -8.11 26.11
N PHE A 600 5.55 -7.58 25.93
CA PHE A 600 5.96 -6.78 24.79
C PHE A 600 6.75 -7.72 23.86
N LEU A 601 6.17 -8.06 22.72
CA LEU A 601 6.77 -8.88 21.69
C LEU A 601 7.38 -7.95 20.63
N VAL A 602 8.64 -8.16 20.31
CA VAL A 602 9.36 -7.44 19.26
C VAL A 602 9.77 -8.45 18.20
N SER A 603 9.60 -8.10 16.93
CA SER A 603 10.11 -8.86 15.79
C SER A 603 10.89 -7.92 14.89
N CYS A 604 12.17 -8.21 14.69
CA CYS A 604 13.08 -7.35 13.95
C CYS A 604 13.87 -8.19 12.93
N PRO A 605 13.73 -7.93 11.62
CA PRO A 605 14.63 -8.50 10.61
C PRO A 605 16.10 -8.27 10.97
N GLU A 606 16.99 -9.19 10.61
CA GLU A 606 18.40 -9.13 11.01
C GLU A 606 19.13 -7.87 10.52
N GLU A 607 18.80 -7.40 9.32
CA GLU A 607 19.37 -6.19 8.74
C GLU A 607 18.94 -4.92 9.48
N LEU A 608 17.92 -4.99 10.34
CA LEU A 608 17.43 -3.88 11.15
C LEU A 608 17.77 -4.04 12.63
N TYR A 609 18.47 -5.11 13.02
CA TYR A 609 18.86 -5.36 14.41
C TYR A 609 20.04 -4.47 14.85
N SER A 610 19.87 -3.16 14.71
CA SER A 610 20.83 -2.10 15.04
C SER A 610 20.76 -1.66 16.50
N GLU A 611 21.75 -0.87 16.94
CA GLU A 611 21.69 -0.25 18.27
C GLU A 611 20.53 0.73 18.37
N TYR A 612 20.30 1.53 17.33
CA TYR A 612 19.21 2.50 17.27
C TYR A 612 17.84 1.84 17.53
N ASN A 613 17.51 0.77 16.79
CA ASN A 613 16.22 0.09 16.96
C ASN A 613 16.08 -0.56 18.35
N ARG A 614 17.17 -1.09 18.92
CA ARG A 614 17.17 -1.56 20.31
C ARG A 614 16.92 -0.44 21.32
N GLN A 615 17.44 0.76 21.07
CA GLN A 615 17.15 1.93 21.91
C GLN A 615 15.69 2.39 21.77
N GLN A 616 15.08 2.26 20.58
CA GLN A 616 13.64 2.55 20.40
C GLN A 616 12.76 1.60 21.21
N ILE A 617 13.09 0.30 21.24
CA ILE A 617 12.43 -0.67 22.15
C ILE A 617 12.50 -0.16 23.59
N ASP A 618 13.68 0.23 24.04
CA ASP A 618 13.87 0.67 25.43
C ASP A 618 13.10 1.96 25.75
N LYS A 619 12.95 2.89 24.80
CA LYS A 619 12.10 4.07 24.95
C LYS A 619 10.62 3.68 25.10
N ILE A 620 10.13 2.75 24.27
CA ILE A 620 8.75 2.26 24.35
C ILE A 620 8.50 1.57 25.69
N LEU A 621 9.39 0.65 26.10
CA LEU A 621 9.29 -0.03 27.39
C LEU A 621 9.33 0.98 28.56
N ALA A 622 10.24 1.96 28.54
CA ALA A 622 10.36 2.98 29.58
C ALA A 622 9.09 3.82 29.75
N SER A 623 8.32 4.00 28.67
CA SER A 623 7.09 4.80 28.68
C SER A 623 5.93 4.11 29.41
N ALA A 624 5.96 2.78 29.56
CA ALA A 624 4.83 2.00 30.07
C ALA A 624 4.47 2.41 31.51
N ARG A 625 3.24 2.88 31.69
CA ARG A 625 2.76 3.41 32.97
C ARG A 625 1.28 3.17 33.14
N LYS A 626 0.82 3.04 34.39
CA LYS A 626 -0.61 2.94 34.70
C LYS A 626 -1.37 4.13 34.10
N LYS A 627 -2.54 3.85 33.51
CA LYS A 627 -3.46 4.85 32.97
C LYS A 627 -3.82 5.94 33.98
#